data_AF-A0A151BN00-F1
#
_entry.id   AF-A0A151BN00-F1
#
_cell.length_a   1.000
_cell.length_b   1.000
_cell.length_c   1.000
_cell.angle_alpha   90.00
_cell.angle_beta   90.00
_cell.angle_gamma   90.00
#
_symmetry.space_group_name_H-M   'P 1'
#
loop_
_entity.id
_entity.type
_entity.pdbx_description
1 polymer ?
#
loop_
_entity_poly.entity_id
_entity_poly.type
_entity_poly.pdbx_seq_one_letter_code
_entity_poly.pdbx_strand_id
1 'polypeptide(L)'
;MHGYLHTFLLAVPAGILLGYLMFLLERILQPLYKMLMLEKNDGLGLKPFLLAGGLGTGLHVLFDAPLYSDMRPFYPSTANPLYNPSLTPEIYGLCVWTGALGTAYYITLAGLSIYRRFSKKKVEQ
;
A
#
# COMPACT_ATOMS: atom_id res chain seq x y z
N MET A 1 -19.34 8.78 -5.08
CA MET A 1 -19.02 8.24 -6.44
C MET A 1 -18.35 6.88 -6.24
N HIS A 2 -19.08 5.90 -5.71
CA HIS A 2 -18.57 4.53 -5.59
C HIS A 2 -19.11 3.68 -6.74
N GLY A 3 -18.34 3.62 -7.83
CA GLY A 3 -18.66 2.82 -9.01
C GLY A 3 -18.20 1.37 -8.91
N TYR A 4 -18.24 0.66 -10.02
CA TYR A 4 -17.86 -0.77 -10.12
C TYR A 4 -16.43 -1.09 -9.67
N LEU A 5 -15.51 -0.11 -9.68
CA LEU A 5 -14.12 -0.30 -9.23
C LEU A 5 -14.00 -0.49 -7.71
N HIS A 6 -15.05 -0.21 -6.92
CA HIS A 6 -15.09 -0.49 -5.48
C HIS A 6 -15.86 -1.78 -5.14
N THR A 7 -15.78 -2.76 -6.04
CA THR A 7 -16.23 -4.14 -5.81
C THR A 7 -15.00 -5.01 -5.59
N PHE A 8 -15.05 -6.01 -4.71
CA PHE A 8 -13.90 -6.94 -4.58
C PHE A 8 -13.59 -7.64 -5.90
N LEU A 9 -14.65 -7.93 -6.68
CA LEU A 9 -14.57 -8.61 -7.97
C LEU A 9 -13.72 -7.84 -9.00
N LEU A 10 -13.78 -6.51 -9.03
CA LEU A 10 -13.01 -5.70 -9.98
C LEU A 10 -11.79 -5.02 -9.34
N ALA A 11 -11.88 -4.61 -8.08
CA ALA A 11 -10.79 -3.94 -7.36
C ALA A 11 -9.55 -4.83 -7.30
N VAL A 12 -9.71 -6.10 -6.89
CA VAL A 12 -8.57 -7.01 -6.71
C VAL A 12 -7.89 -7.33 -8.05
N PRO A 13 -8.59 -7.73 -9.12
CA PRO A 13 -7.96 -7.90 -10.43
C PRO A 13 -7.34 -6.61 -10.99
N ALA A 14 -7.99 -5.45 -10.79
CA ALA A 14 -7.42 -4.17 -11.19
C ALA A 14 -6.13 -3.86 -10.40
N GLY A 15 -6.09 -4.18 -9.11
CA GLY A 15 -4.90 -4.06 -8.27
C GLY A 15 -3.78 -5.00 -8.70
N ILE A 16 -4.10 -6.25 -9.03
CA ILE A 16 -3.13 -7.21 -9.57
C ILE A 16 -2.57 -6.70 -10.90
N LEU A 17 -3.43 -6.20 -11.80
CA LEU A 17 -3.01 -5.59 -13.06
C LEU A 17 -2.11 -4.37 -12.83
N LEU A 18 -2.47 -3.49 -11.90
CA LEU A 18 -1.65 -2.34 -11.54
C LEU A 18 -0.30 -2.78 -10.96
N GLY A 19 -0.29 -3.82 -10.13
CA GLY A 19 0.94 -4.44 -9.63
C GLY A 19 1.82 -4.95 -10.78
N TYR A 20 1.24 -5.63 -11.77
CA TYR A 20 1.96 -6.07 -12.96
C TYR A 20 2.53 -4.89 -13.75
N LEU A 21 1.75 -3.81 -13.94
CA LEU A 21 2.25 -2.59 -14.57
C LEU A 21 3.42 -1.99 -13.78
N MET A 22 3.33 -1.94 -12.45
CA MET A 22 4.42 -1.46 -11.59
C MET A 22 5.69 -2.32 -11.71
N PHE A 23 5.55 -3.63 -11.90
CA PHE A 23 6.69 -4.51 -12.20
C PHE A 23 7.33 -4.16 -13.56
N LEU A 24 6.53 -3.88 -14.60
CA LEU A 24 7.09 -3.45 -15.90
C LEU A 24 7.80 -2.09 -15.80
N LEU A 25 7.28 -1.17 -14.96
CA LEU A 25 7.89 0.12 -14.69
C LEU A 25 9.06 0.05 -13.70
N GLU A 26 9.31 -1.10 -13.08
CA GLU A 26 10.31 -1.26 -12.03
C GLU A 26 11.66 -0.72 -12.48
N ARG A 27 12.15 -1.10 -13.66
CA ARG A 27 13.45 -0.64 -14.18
C ARG A 27 13.56 0.89 -14.28
N ILE A 28 12.45 1.56 -14.57
CA ILE A 28 12.38 3.03 -14.68
C ILE A 28 12.34 3.65 -13.27
N LEU A 29 11.65 3.02 -12.33
CA LEU A 29 11.47 3.48 -10.95
C LEU A 29 12.60 3.06 -10.00
N GLN A 30 13.45 2.11 -10.39
CA GLN A 30 14.59 1.60 -9.63
C GLN A 30 15.47 2.72 -9.02
N PRO A 31 15.85 3.79 -9.74
CA PRO A 31 16.60 4.90 -9.15
C PRO A 31 15.86 5.59 -7.99
N LEU A 32 14.54 5.76 -8.14
CA LEU A 32 13.68 6.35 -7.12
C LEU A 32 13.54 5.43 -5.90
N TYR A 33 13.36 4.12 -6.10
CA TYR A 33 13.28 3.14 -5.01
C TYR A 33 14.57 3.07 -4.20
N LYS A 34 15.72 3.16 -4.87
CA LYS A 34 17.03 3.23 -4.21
C LYS A 34 17.23 4.55 -3.46
N MET A 35 16.80 5.67 -4.05
CA MET A 35 16.84 6.98 -3.40
C MET A 35 15.99 6.99 -2.12
N LEU A 36 14.78 6.43 -2.19
CA LEU A 36 13.87 6.33 -1.06
C LEU A 36 14.20 5.12 -0.16
N MET A 37 15.26 4.36 -0.40
CA MET A 37 15.60 3.17 0.39
C MET A 37 14.48 2.14 0.54
N LEU A 38 13.51 2.12 -0.38
CA LEU A 38 12.40 1.15 -0.40
C LEU A 38 12.88 -0.24 -0.83
N GLU A 39 13.98 -0.30 -1.57
CA GLU A 39 14.54 -1.54 -2.09
C GLU A 39 16.05 -1.60 -1.82
N LYS A 40 16.48 -2.67 -1.14
CA LYS A 40 17.86 -2.77 -0.62
C LYS A 40 18.77 -3.67 -1.46
N ASN A 41 18.22 -4.61 -2.23
CA ASN A 41 18.94 -5.61 -3.03
C ASN A 41 18.15 -5.95 -4.30
N ASP A 42 18.84 -6.60 -5.26
CA ASP A 42 18.38 -7.15 -6.54
C ASP A 42 16.87 -7.21 -6.73
N GLY A 43 16.39 -6.57 -7.80
CA GLY A 43 14.99 -6.24 -8.07
C GLY A 43 13.97 -7.29 -7.61
N LEU A 44 12.90 -6.80 -6.98
CA LEU A 44 11.79 -7.62 -6.52
C LEU A 44 11.19 -8.43 -7.68
N GLY A 45 11.02 -9.74 -7.46
CA GLY A 45 10.28 -10.57 -8.42
C GLY A 45 8.83 -10.09 -8.58
N LEU A 46 8.16 -10.56 -9.63
CA LEU A 46 6.77 -10.19 -9.95
C LEU A 46 5.78 -10.43 -8.78
N LYS A 47 5.99 -11.49 -7.98
CA LYS A 47 5.06 -11.91 -6.91
C LYS A 47 4.76 -10.79 -5.89
N PRO A 48 5.76 -10.15 -5.25
CA PRO A 48 5.56 -8.99 -4.38
C PRO A 48 4.65 -7.91 -4.98
N PHE A 49 4.85 -7.54 -6.24
CA PHE A 49 4.04 -6.51 -6.88
C PHE A 49 2.57 -6.92 -7.05
N LEU A 50 2.32 -8.15 -7.50
CA LEU A 50 0.96 -8.67 -7.65
C LEU A 50 0.25 -8.78 -6.30
N LEU A 51 0.93 -9.28 -5.28
CA LEU A 51 0.40 -9.40 -3.92
C LEU A 51 0.11 -8.02 -3.33
N ALA A 52 1.04 -7.08 -3.43
CA ALA A 52 0.86 -5.72 -2.93
C ALA A 52 -0.31 -5.01 -3.60
N GLY A 53 -0.43 -5.12 -4.93
CA GLY A 53 -1.54 -4.53 -5.68
C GLY A 53 -2.90 -5.14 -5.34
N GLY A 54 -3.01 -6.47 -5.34
CA GLY A 54 -4.24 -7.18 -5.02
C GLY A 54 -4.67 -7.00 -3.56
N LEU A 55 -3.74 -7.12 -2.61
CA LEU A 55 -4.04 -6.91 -1.19
C LEU A 55 -4.36 -5.44 -0.90
N GLY A 56 -3.62 -4.49 -1.48
CA GLY A 56 -3.84 -3.06 -1.27
C GLY A 56 -5.23 -2.62 -1.71
N THR A 57 -5.63 -2.98 -2.94
CA THR A 57 -6.97 -2.68 -3.46
C THR A 57 -8.09 -3.42 -2.72
N GLY A 58 -7.85 -4.67 -2.31
CA GLY A 58 -8.79 -5.43 -1.48
C GLY A 58 -9.00 -4.80 -0.10
N LEU A 59 -7.92 -4.47 0.61
CA LEU A 59 -7.99 -3.79 1.92
C LEU A 59 -8.64 -2.41 1.82
N HIS A 60 -8.38 -1.68 0.73
CA HIS A 60 -9.05 -0.41 0.47
C HIS A 60 -10.57 -0.56 0.38
N VAL A 61 -11.08 -1.51 -0.42
CA VAL A 61 -12.54 -1.81 -0.46
C VAL A 61 -13.07 -2.27 0.89
N LEU A 62 -12.31 -3.10 1.60
CA LEU A 62 -12.69 -3.61 2.92
C LEU A 62 -12.84 -2.49 3.96
N PHE A 63 -11.95 -1.50 3.95
CA PHE A 63 -12.00 -0.39 4.89
C PHE A 63 -13.01 0.69 4.50
N ASP A 64 -13.32 0.87 3.22
CA ASP A 64 -14.32 1.84 2.81
C ASP A 64 -15.76 1.29 2.92
N ALA A 65 -15.97 -0.01 2.77
CA ALA A 65 -17.31 -0.60 2.79
C ALA A 65 -18.10 -0.31 4.09
N PRO A 66 -17.52 -0.31 5.29
CA PRO A 66 -18.23 0.08 6.51
C PRO A 66 -18.62 1.57 6.57
N LEU A 67 -17.87 2.44 5.89
CA LEU A 67 -18.01 3.90 5.98
C LEU A 67 -19.10 4.43 5.04
N TYR A 68 -19.27 3.80 3.87
CA TYR A 68 -20.09 4.35 2.80
C TYR A 68 -21.27 3.45 2.44
N SER A 69 -22.48 4.01 2.53
CA SER A 69 -23.71 3.28 2.23
C SER A 69 -23.91 3.00 0.73
N ASP A 70 -23.26 3.76 -0.15
CA ASP A 70 -23.37 3.61 -1.60
C ASP A 70 -22.39 2.58 -2.19
N MET A 71 -21.45 2.07 -1.38
CA MET A 71 -20.55 0.98 -1.80
C MET A 71 -21.29 -0.34 -2.00
N ARG A 72 -20.82 -1.16 -2.94
CA ARG A 72 -21.41 -2.47 -3.28
C ARG A 72 -20.32 -3.53 -3.38
N PRO A 73 -19.66 -3.91 -2.28
CA PRO A 73 -18.45 -4.75 -2.31
C PRO A 73 -18.65 -6.11 -3.01
N PHE A 74 -19.88 -6.65 -2.96
CA PHE A 74 -20.25 -7.98 -3.49
C PHE A 74 -21.20 -7.92 -4.70
N TYR A 75 -21.04 -6.92 -5.58
CA TYR A 75 -21.80 -6.86 -6.84
C TYR A 75 -21.77 -8.21 -7.59
N PRO A 76 -22.91 -8.73 -8.12
CA PRO A 76 -24.16 -8.03 -8.44
C PRO A 76 -25.12 -7.78 -7.27
N SER A 77 -24.80 -8.25 -6.05
CA SER A 77 -25.57 -7.83 -4.88
C SER A 77 -25.48 -6.31 -4.73
N THR A 78 -26.63 -5.64 -4.71
CA THR A 78 -26.72 -4.19 -4.56
C THR A 78 -26.67 -3.75 -3.10
N ALA A 79 -26.74 -4.70 -2.16
CA ALA A 79 -26.63 -4.45 -0.73
C ALA A 79 -25.16 -4.36 -0.29
N ASN A 80 -24.91 -3.52 0.70
CA ASN A 80 -23.65 -3.47 1.42
C ASN A 80 -23.80 -4.13 2.80
N PRO A 81 -23.53 -5.45 2.92
CA PRO A 81 -23.65 -6.13 4.21
C PRO A 81 -22.58 -5.70 5.23
N LEU A 82 -21.54 -4.99 4.78
CA LEU A 82 -20.45 -4.52 5.64
C LEU A 82 -20.69 -3.10 6.17
N TYR A 83 -21.74 -2.42 5.71
CA TYR A 83 -22.03 -1.05 6.11
C TYR A 83 -22.26 -0.97 7.62
N ASN A 84 -21.36 -0.27 8.31
CA ASN A 84 -21.46 -0.02 9.73
C ASN A 84 -20.72 1.29 10.06
N PRO A 85 -21.40 2.45 9.97
CA PRO A 85 -20.77 3.75 10.16
C PRO A 85 -20.25 3.97 11.58
N SER A 86 -20.68 3.15 12.55
CA SER A 86 -20.14 3.22 13.92
C SER A 86 -18.66 2.85 13.99
N LEU A 87 -18.12 2.14 12.98
CA LEU A 87 -16.71 1.74 12.89
C LEU A 87 -15.80 2.83 12.26
N THR A 88 -16.39 3.93 11.80
CA THR A 88 -15.65 5.03 11.16
C THR A 88 -14.49 5.56 12.03
N PRO A 89 -14.68 5.89 13.33
CA PRO A 89 -13.57 6.41 14.13
C PRO A 89 -12.47 5.37 14.37
N GLU A 90 -12.81 4.09 14.50
CA GLU A 90 -11.85 2.99 14.67
C GLU A 90 -11.04 2.76 13.40
N ILE A 91 -11.69 2.77 12.22
CA ILE A 91 -11.03 2.59 10.93
C ILE A 91 -10.09 3.77 10.65
N TYR A 92 -10.54 5.02 10.84
CA TYR A 92 -9.67 6.17 10.70
C TYR A 92 -8.55 6.18 11.74
N GLY A 93 -8.84 5.81 12.99
CA GLY A 93 -7.81 5.63 14.02
C GLY A 93 -6.75 4.64 13.60
N LEU A 94 -7.15 3.45 13.11
CA LEU A 94 -6.23 2.42 12.61
C LEU A 94 -5.38 2.95 11.45
N CYS A 95 -5.98 3.64 10.48
CA CYS A 95 -5.25 4.22 9.34
C CYS A 95 -4.21 5.27 9.80
N VAL A 96 -4.60 6.16 10.71
CA VAL A 96 -3.70 7.20 11.24
C VAL A 96 -2.55 6.57 12.04
N TRP A 97 -2.84 5.63 12.94
CA TRP A 97 -1.82 4.97 13.75
C TRP A 97 -0.87 4.11 12.91
N THR A 98 -1.38 3.31 11.98
CA THR A 98 -0.54 2.50 11.10
C THR A 98 0.32 3.37 10.17
N GLY A 99 -0.25 4.46 9.63
CA GLY A 99 0.48 5.45 8.85
C GLY A 99 1.59 6.15 9.65
N ALA A 100 1.29 6.56 10.89
CA ALA A 100 2.27 7.18 11.78
C ALA A 100 3.41 6.21 12.14
N LEU A 101 3.08 4.96 12.50
CA LEU A 101 4.08 3.93 12.81
C LEU A 101 4.96 3.60 11.60
N GLY A 102 4.37 3.43 10.41
CA GLY A 102 5.11 3.20 9.18
C GLY A 102 6.06 4.35 8.84
N THR A 103 5.59 5.59 9.02
CA THR A 103 6.41 6.79 8.80
C THR A 103 7.56 6.88 9.79
N ALA A 104 7.31 6.65 11.09
CA ALA A 104 8.35 6.64 12.12
C ALA A 104 9.41 5.56 11.88
N TYR A 105 8.97 4.35 11.49
CA TYR A 105 9.86 3.26 11.12
C TYR A 105 10.75 3.63 9.93
N TYR A 106 10.16 4.20 8.88
CA TYR A 106 10.90 4.65 7.70
C TYR A 106 11.95 5.73 8.03
N ILE A 107 11.57 6.75 8.81
CA ILE A 107 12.50 7.82 9.25
C ILE A 107 13.66 7.22 10.04
N THR A 108 13.39 6.25 10.93
CA THR A 108 14.42 5.57 11.73
C THR A 108 15.41 4.83 10.83
N LEU A 109 14.92 4.07 9.84
CA LEU A 109 15.77 3.38 8.87
C LEU A 109 16.61 4.34 8.03
N ALA A 110 16.00 5.41 7.54
CA ALA A 110 16.69 6.44 6.76
C ALA A 110 17.80 7.11 7.61
N GLY A 111 17.49 7.50 8.85
CA GLY A 111 18.44 8.09 9.79
C GLY A 111 19.61 7.16 10.10
N LEU A 112 19.36 5.89 10.41
CA LEU A 112 20.39 4.88 10.65
C LEU A 112 21.28 4.64 9.43
N SER A 113 20.69 4.64 8.23
CA SER A 113 21.43 4.47 6.97
C SER A 113 22.37 5.64 6.70
N ILE A 114 21.88 6.87 6.91
CA ILE A 114 22.69 8.10 6.80
C ILE A 114 23.83 8.07 7.82
N TYR A 115 23.54 7.75 9.08
CA TYR A 115 24.54 7.65 10.15
C TYR A 115 25.65 6.65 9.81
N ARG A 116 25.30 5.45 9.31
CA ARG A 116 26.26 4.42 8.89
C ARG A 116 27.14 4.89 7.73
N ARG A 117 26.59 5.62 6.75
CA ARG A 117 27.37 6.19 5.64
C ARG A 117 28.42 7.18 6.14
N PHE A 118 28.07 8.05 7.08
CA PHE A 118 29.02 9.00 7.69
C PHE A 118 30.07 8.29 8.53
N SER A 119 29.70 7.27 9.32
CA SER A 119 30.66 6.53 10.14
C SER A 119 31.69 5.75 9.33
N LYS A 120 31.30 5.15 8.18
CA LYS A 120 32.27 4.44 7.30
C LYS A 120 33.29 5.39 6.68
N LYS A 121 32.84 6.57 6.22
CA LYS A 121 33.73 7.58 5.64
C LYS A 121 34.82 8.08 6.60
N LYS A 122 34.57 8.02 7.91
CA LYS A 122 35.52 8.42 8.96
C LYS A 122 36.56 7.33 9.30
N VAL A 123 36.31 6.08 8.90
CA VAL A 123 37.23 4.93 9.13
C VAL A 123 38.19 4.71 7.96
N GLU A 124 37.85 5.18 6.76
CA GLU A 124 38.69 5.12 5.55
C GLU A 124 39.60 6.36 5.36
N GLN A 125 39.55 7.33 6.27
CA GLN A 125 40.47 8.48 6.36
C GLN A 125 41.44 8.29 7.52
#